data_AF-A0A8C0I986-F1
#
_entry.id   AF-A0A8C0I986-F1
#
_cell.length_a   1.000
_cell.length_b   1.000
_cell.length_c   1.000
_cell.angle_alpha   90.00
_cell.angle_beta   90.00
_cell.angle_gamma   90.00
#
_symmetry.space_group_name_H-M   'P 1'
#
loop_
_entity.id
_entity.type
_entity.pdbx_description
1 polymer ?
#
loop_
_entity_poly.entity_id
_entity_poly.type
_entity_poly.pdbx_seq_one_letter_code
_entity_poly.pdbx_strand_id
1 'polypeptide(L)' 'MFWTAQGRRVIGRIIGGWEAKPHSRPYMAYLSIRNVTGNSWCGGFLIRPDAVLSAAHCVAGKK' A
#
# COMPACT_ATOMS: atom_id res chain seq x y z
N MET A 1 -24.96 4.69 -0.26
CA MET A 1 -24.49 6.09 -0.13
C MET A 1 -24.20 6.61 -1.53
N PHE A 2 -25.21 7.19 -2.16
CA PHE A 2 -25.17 7.68 -3.53
C PHE A 2 -24.19 8.86 -3.62
N TRP A 3 -23.22 8.81 -4.53
CA TRP A 3 -22.33 9.94 -4.78
C TRP A 3 -22.95 10.87 -5.82
N THR A 4 -23.53 11.97 -5.35
CA THR A 4 -23.86 13.12 -6.22
C THR A 4 -22.59 13.82 -6.67
N ALA A 5 -22.59 14.24 -7.93
CA ALA A 5 -21.51 14.98 -8.55
C ALA A 5 -21.50 16.43 -8.05
N GLN A 6 -20.64 16.72 -7.08
CA GLN A 6 -20.06 18.06 -6.92
C GLN A 6 -18.57 17.98 -7.25
N GLY A 7 -18.14 18.82 -8.21
CA GLY A 7 -16.82 18.80 -8.83
C GLY A 7 -15.67 18.64 -7.84
N ARG A 8 -14.74 17.72 -8.14
CA ARG A 8 -13.64 17.35 -7.25
C ARG A 8 -12.37 17.00 -8.02
N ARG A 9 -11.25 17.51 -7.51
CA ARG A 9 -9.86 17.09 -7.77
C ARG A 9 -9.81 15.59 -8.06
N VAL A 10 -9.20 15.20 -9.19
CA VAL A 10 -8.99 13.77 -9.51
C VAL A 10 -7.99 13.20 -8.49
N ILE A 11 -8.52 12.69 -7.40
CA ILE A 11 -7.79 11.78 -6.51
C ILE A 11 -7.50 10.55 -7.38
N GLY A 12 -6.22 10.25 -7.58
CA GLY A 12 -5.75 9.24 -8.53
C GLY A 12 -6.55 7.94 -8.46
N ARG A 13 -7.52 7.81 -9.37
CA ARG A 13 -8.33 6.60 -9.50
C ARG A 13 -7.60 5.70 -10.47
N ILE A 14 -7.54 4.40 -10.16
CA ILE A 14 -7.00 3.41 -11.09
C ILE A 14 -7.85 3.43 -12.36
N ILE A 15 -7.26 3.82 -13.50
CA ILE A 15 -7.92 3.88 -14.80
C ILE A 15 -7.57 2.60 -15.57
N GLY A 16 -8.56 1.91 -16.13
CA GLY A 16 -8.36 0.72 -16.96
C GLY A 16 -8.01 -0.57 -16.21
N GLY A 17 -8.01 -0.56 -14.87
CA GLY A 17 -7.82 -1.75 -14.04
C GLY A 17 -9.14 -2.41 -13.63
N TRP A 18 -9.02 -3.56 -12.96
CA TRP A 18 -10.12 -4.25 -12.30
C TRP A 18 -9.80 -4.49 -10.82
N GLU A 19 -10.85 -4.65 -10.02
CA GLU A 19 -10.71 -4.99 -8.61
C GLU A 19 -10.07 -6.38 -8.45
N ALA A 20 -9.07 -6.49 -7.57
CA ALA A 20 -8.44 -7.77 -7.29
C ALA A 20 -9.43 -8.66 -6.53
N LYS A 21 -9.61 -9.91 -6.97
CA LYS A 21 -10.39 -10.88 -6.21
C LYS A 21 -9.79 -11.02 -4.80
N PRO A 22 -10.61 -11.02 -3.73
CA PRO A 22 -10.12 -11.23 -2.37
C PRO A 22 -9.20 -12.46 -2.28
N HIS A 23 -8.09 -12.33 -1.54
CA HIS A 23 -7.09 -13.38 -1.34
C HIS A 23 -6.38 -13.91 -2.60
N SER A 24 -6.58 -13.31 -3.78
CA SER A 24 -5.88 -13.71 -5.03
C SER A 24 -4.38 -13.35 -5.05
N ARG A 25 -3.94 -12.47 -4.14
CA ARG A 25 -2.56 -12.00 -4.01
C ARG A 25 -2.07 -12.21 -2.57
N PRO A 26 -1.96 -13.47 -2.12
CA PRO A 26 -1.67 -13.78 -0.70
C PRO A 26 -0.27 -13.35 -0.27
N TYR A 27 0.64 -13.11 -1.23
CA TYR A 27 1.98 -12.62 -0.98
C TYR A 27 2.03 -11.11 -0.71
N MET A 28 0.98 -10.34 -0.99
CA MET A 28 0.99 -8.88 -0.82
C MET A 28 0.89 -8.50 0.66
N ALA A 29 1.90 -7.78 1.16
CA ALA A 29 1.97 -7.32 2.54
C ALA A 29 1.79 -5.80 2.62
N TYR A 30 0.98 -5.36 3.59
CA TYR A 30 0.88 -3.97 4.00
C TYR A 30 1.77 -3.74 5.21
N LEU A 31 2.74 -2.84 5.10
CA LEU A 31 3.70 -2.56 6.15
C LEU A 31 3.35 -1.23 6.82
N SER A 32 2.96 -1.29 8.09
CA SER A 32 2.82 -0.11 8.95
C SER A 32 4.07 0.01 9.81
N ILE A 33 4.91 1.00 9.50
CA ILE A 33 6.23 1.17 10.11
C ILE A 33 6.16 2.36 11.06
N ARG A 34 6.58 2.16 12.30
CA ARG A 34 6.67 3.22 13.31
C ARG A 34 8.12 3.65 13.47
N ASN A 35 8.38 4.92 13.22
CA ASN A 35 9.69 5.54 13.38
C ASN A 35 9.61 6.71 14.36
N VAL A 36 10.77 7.26 14.73
CA VAL A 36 10.89 8.41 15.65
C VAL A 36 10.12 9.64 15.13
N THR A 37 10.04 9.79 13.82
CA THR A 37 9.35 10.92 13.15
C THR A 37 7.87 10.66 12.86
N GLY A 38 7.32 9.51 13.27
CA GLY A 38 5.93 9.13 13.07
C GLY A 38 5.74 7.81 12.32
N ASN A 39 4.52 7.60 11.82
CA ASN A 39 4.14 6.39 11.11
C ASN A 39 4.30 6.56 9.60
N SER A 40 4.90 5.56 8.94
CA SER A 40 4.95 5.44 7.49
C SER A 40 4.28 4.14 7.03
N TRP A 41 3.94 4.11 5.75
CA TRP A 41 3.34 2.94 5.11
C TRP A 41 4.11 2.57 3.86
N CYS A 42 4.33 1.27 3.69
CA CYS A 42 4.95 0.69 2.51
C CYS A 42 4.22 -0.58 2.08
N GLY A 43 4.48 -1.00 0.84
CA GLY A 43 4.14 -2.34 0.37
C GLY A 43 5.29 -3.33 0.59
N GLY A 44 4.97 -4.62 0.55
CA GLY A 44 5.96 -5.69 0.57
C GLY A 44 5.43 -7.00 0.00
N PHE A 45 6.32 -7.99 -0.08
CA PHE A 45 6.05 -9.34 -0.57
C PHE A 45 6.48 -10.38 0.45
N LEU A 46 5.58 -11.26 0.88
CA LEU A 46 5.92 -12.41 1.72
C LEU A 46 6.71 -13.44 0.89
N ILE A 47 8.01 -13.56 1.16
CA ILE A 47 8.92 -14.45 0.41
C ILE A 47 9.25 -15.73 1.19
N ARG A 48 9.07 -15.70 2.52
CA ARG A 48 9.22 -16.83 3.45
C ARG A 48 8.18 -16.68 4.56
N PRO A 49 7.86 -17.74 5.33
CA PRO A 49 6.90 -17.66 6.44
C PRO A 49 7.21 -16.56 7.48
N ASP A 50 8.48 -16.16 7.59
CA ASP A 50 9.02 -15.20 8.56
C ASP A 50 9.66 -13.96 7.91
N ALA A 51 9.57 -13.78 6.58
CA ALA A 51 10.26 -12.69 5.90
C ALA A 51 9.43 -12.01 4.81
N VAL A 52 9.41 -10.67 4.88
CA VAL A 52 8.82 -9.79 3.86
C VAL A 52 9.92 -9.02 3.14
N LEU A 53 9.93 -9.09 1.82
CA LEU A 53 10.74 -8.26 0.94
C LEU A 53 10.07 -6.90 0.74
N SER A 54 10.80 -5.81 0.92
CA SER A 54 10.32 -4.44 0.71
C SER A 54 11.48 -3.52 0.29
N ALA A 55 11.19 -2.25 0.04
CA ALA A 55 12.21 -1.27 -0.31
C ALA A 55 13.03 -0.84 0.91
N ALA A 56 14.34 -0.68 0.73
CA ALA A 56 15.26 -0.31 1.82
C ALA A 56 14.86 1.01 2.51
N HIS A 57 14.40 2.01 1.75
CA HIS A 57 14.00 3.32 2.27
C HIS A 57 12.75 3.28 3.18
N CYS A 58 12.03 2.15 3.21
CA CYS A 58 10.92 1.96 4.13
C CYS A 58 11.39 1.75 5.57
N VAL A 59 12.60 1.18 5.76
CA VAL A 59 13.13 0.75 7.06
C VAL A 59 14.40 1.49 7.46
N ALA A 60 15.33 1.70 6.54
CA ALA A 60 16.48 2.57 6.75
C ALA A 60 16.07 3.97 6.29
N GLY A 61 16.07 4.94 7.21
CA GLY A 61 15.57 6.30 6.98
C GLY A 61 16.00 6.91 5.65
N LYS A 62 15.16 7.80 5.11
CA LYS A 62 15.48 8.56 3.91
C LYS A 62 16.81 9.29 4.14
N LYS A 63 17.80 9.08 3.27
CA LYS A 63 18.87 10.06 3.09
C LYS A 63 18.27 11.34 2.52
#